data_AF-A0A2V8V2S3-F1
#
_entry.id   AF-A0A2V8V2S3-F1
#
_cell.length_a   1.000
_cell.length_b   1.000
_cell.length_c   1.000
_cell.angle_alpha   90.00
_cell.angle_beta   90.00
_cell.angle_gamma   90.00
#
_symmetry.space_group_name_H-M   'P 1'
#
loop_
_entity.id
_entity.type
_entity.pdbx_description
1 polymer ?
#
loop_
_entity_poly.entity_id
_entity_poly.type
_entity_poly.pdbx_seq_one_letter_code
_entity_poly.pdbx_strand_id
1 'polypeptide(L)'
;MAAQSEPHSIPALTNLGVVLARQGKYADAISTYEKALKLDPSLTAVKINLAIAHFQTAHWAEATRWLEQVLKVNPGDSRAQQLLAICELQRGRFKEAAAAFDRLLPSDDLSVLTGAATAYLKVGRHQEAANLFERIMVNDGESPEVQFMLGMAQFGLQDYPAAMAAFQKSLASKPDNAEAHFYLGATHYEQGDHESALREWRVAVKAEPRHFPSVFALGVLLGHQGQYREAKPLLAKAATMRPDHADTQFELGCIAYREENYRDALVHLMAAGKLNPQSKNTSFLLARTLQRLGREREAQAEFRRSRGLYQEDMPDLLDRAFTSK
;
A
#
# COMPACT_ATOMS: atom_id res chain seq x y z
N MET A 1 -5.48 -57.75 -25.61
CA MET A 1 -5.51 -57.41 -24.17
C MET A 1 -5.65 -55.90 -24.04
N ALA A 2 -6.88 -55.41 -23.88
CA ALA A 2 -7.14 -54.01 -23.61
C ALA A 2 -6.90 -53.77 -22.11
N ALA A 3 -5.84 -53.06 -21.76
CA ALA A 3 -5.61 -52.61 -20.41
C ALA A 3 -6.74 -51.63 -20.04
N GLN A 4 -7.61 -52.06 -19.12
CA GLN A 4 -8.57 -51.19 -18.47
C GLN A 4 -7.79 -50.08 -17.78
N SER A 5 -7.92 -48.83 -18.26
CA SER A 5 -7.31 -47.68 -17.62
C SER A 5 -7.97 -47.50 -16.26
N GLU A 6 -7.27 -47.83 -15.18
CA GLU A 6 -7.78 -47.58 -13.83
C GLU A 6 -8.07 -46.08 -13.66
N PRO A 7 -9.35 -45.69 -13.44
CA PRO A 7 -9.76 -44.28 -13.33
C PRO A 7 -9.11 -43.53 -12.15
N HIS A 8 -8.33 -44.22 -11.32
CA HIS A 8 -7.69 -43.72 -10.11
C HIS A 8 -6.18 -43.92 -10.07
N SER A 9 -5.54 -44.26 -11.20
CA SER A 9 -4.06 -44.32 -11.26
C SER A 9 -3.42 -42.92 -11.14
N ILE A 10 -2.23 -42.84 -10.57
CA ILE A 10 -1.47 -41.58 -10.41
C ILE A 10 -1.30 -40.84 -11.76
N PRO A 11 -0.91 -41.48 -12.88
CA PRO A 11 -0.79 -40.79 -14.17
C PRO A 11 -2.14 -40.27 -14.68
N ALA A 12 -3.23 -41.02 -14.50
CA ALA A 12 -4.56 -40.59 -14.92
C ALA A 12 -5.04 -39.36 -14.14
N LEU A 13 -4.89 -39.37 -12.81
CA LEU A 13 -5.23 -38.23 -11.96
C LEU A 13 -4.37 -37.01 -12.28
N THR A 14 -3.07 -37.19 -12.45
CA THR A 14 -2.15 -36.09 -12.80
C THR A 14 -2.52 -35.44 -14.13
N ASN A 15 -2.76 -36.26 -15.18
CA ASN A 15 -3.14 -35.76 -16.50
C ASN A 15 -4.52 -35.10 -16.49
N LEU A 16 -5.50 -35.70 -15.80
CA LEU A 16 -6.83 -35.12 -15.65
C LEU A 16 -6.77 -33.75 -14.96
N GLY A 17 -6.00 -33.63 -13.87
CA GLY A 17 -5.79 -32.35 -13.19
C GLY A 17 -5.21 -31.28 -14.12
N VAL A 18 -4.23 -31.64 -14.97
CA VAL A 18 -3.64 -30.72 -15.96
C VAL A 18 -4.67 -30.29 -17.00
N VAL A 19 -5.48 -31.23 -17.51
CA VAL A 19 -6.54 -30.91 -18.47
C VAL A 19 -7.59 -29.99 -17.85
N LEU A 20 -8.02 -30.27 -16.61
CA LEU A 20 -8.98 -29.42 -15.87
C LEU A 20 -8.43 -28.02 -15.64
N ALA A 21 -7.16 -27.90 -15.23
CA ALA A 21 -6.50 -26.60 -15.04
C ALA A 21 -6.44 -25.80 -16.35
N ARG A 22 -6.11 -26.46 -17.47
CA ARG A 22 -6.13 -25.82 -18.81
C ARG A 22 -7.52 -25.37 -19.25
N GLN A 23 -8.57 -26.04 -18.77
CA GLN A 23 -9.96 -25.63 -18.97
C GLN A 23 -10.43 -24.52 -18.00
N GLY A 24 -9.55 -24.04 -17.12
CA GLY A 24 -9.91 -23.06 -16.08
C GLY A 24 -10.72 -23.65 -14.92
N LYS A 25 -10.94 -24.97 -14.88
CA LYS A 25 -11.66 -25.68 -13.82
C LYS A 25 -10.73 -25.94 -12.64
N TYR A 26 -10.25 -24.87 -12.02
CA TYR A 26 -9.21 -24.94 -10.99
C TYR A 26 -9.66 -25.69 -9.74
N ALA A 27 -10.92 -25.56 -9.31
CA ALA A 27 -11.45 -26.30 -8.15
C ALA A 27 -11.40 -27.82 -8.37
N ASP A 28 -11.82 -28.29 -9.55
CA ASP A 28 -11.76 -29.72 -9.91
C ASP A 28 -10.31 -30.19 -10.07
N ALA A 29 -9.45 -29.35 -10.64
CA ALA A 29 -8.03 -29.64 -10.78
C ALA A 29 -7.36 -29.80 -9.39
N ILE A 30 -7.63 -28.90 -8.45
CA ILE A 30 -7.17 -28.96 -7.06
C ILE A 30 -7.57 -30.30 -6.43
N SER A 31 -8.86 -30.65 -6.47
CA SER A 31 -9.37 -31.92 -5.94
C SER A 31 -8.68 -33.13 -6.58
N THR A 32 -8.41 -33.07 -7.89
CA THR A 32 -7.76 -34.16 -8.62
C THR A 32 -6.27 -34.29 -8.25
N TYR A 33 -5.55 -33.18 -8.13
CA TYR A 33 -4.15 -33.18 -7.69
C TYR A 33 -4.00 -33.64 -6.24
N GLU A 34 -4.90 -33.23 -5.34
CA GLU A 34 -4.89 -33.73 -3.96
C GLU A 34 -5.09 -35.24 -3.89
N LYS A 35 -5.96 -35.81 -4.73
CA LYS A 35 -6.11 -37.27 -4.85
C LYS A 35 -4.81 -37.93 -5.33
N ALA A 36 -4.13 -37.35 -6.33
CA ALA A 36 -2.83 -37.87 -6.79
C ALA A 36 -1.78 -37.81 -5.67
N LEU A 37 -1.71 -36.71 -4.91
CA LEU A 37 -0.78 -36.54 -3.80
C LEU A 37 -1.11 -37.41 -2.57
N LYS A 38 -2.36 -37.84 -2.40
CA LYS A 38 -2.72 -38.85 -1.40
C LYS A 38 -2.16 -40.23 -1.76
N LEU A 39 -2.07 -40.56 -3.05
CA LEU A 39 -1.49 -41.82 -3.51
C LEU A 39 0.04 -41.78 -3.48
N ASP A 40 0.63 -40.65 -3.88
CA ASP A 40 2.07 -40.43 -3.81
C ASP A 40 2.40 -38.96 -3.43
N PRO A 41 2.79 -38.71 -2.17
CA PRO A 41 3.16 -37.38 -1.70
C PRO A 41 4.49 -36.84 -2.27
N SER A 42 5.27 -37.66 -2.98
CA SER A 42 6.58 -37.28 -3.51
C SER A 42 6.52 -36.54 -4.86
N LEU A 43 5.34 -36.48 -5.48
CA LEU A 43 5.12 -35.91 -6.82
C LEU A 43 5.31 -34.37 -6.87
N THR A 44 6.56 -33.92 -6.95
CA THR A 44 6.93 -32.49 -6.98
C THR A 44 6.24 -31.73 -8.11
N ALA A 45 6.16 -32.31 -9.32
CA ALA A 45 5.48 -31.68 -10.44
C ALA A 45 3.97 -31.45 -10.18
N VAL A 46 3.31 -32.38 -9.48
CA VAL A 46 1.90 -32.22 -9.06
C VAL A 46 1.77 -31.13 -8.02
N LYS A 47 2.70 -31.02 -7.06
CA LYS A 47 2.71 -29.93 -6.07
C LYS A 47 2.83 -28.56 -6.72
N ILE A 48 3.68 -28.41 -7.74
CA ILE A 48 3.79 -27.16 -8.52
C ILE A 48 2.47 -26.84 -9.21
N ASN A 49 1.86 -27.81 -9.91
CA ASN A 49 0.58 -27.59 -10.60
C ASN A 49 -0.57 -27.28 -9.63
N LEU A 50 -0.58 -27.90 -8.45
CA LEU A 50 -1.52 -27.62 -7.39
C LEU A 50 -1.33 -26.20 -6.83
N ALA A 51 -0.08 -25.78 -6.60
CA ALA A 51 0.24 -24.42 -6.18
C ALA A 51 -0.23 -23.38 -7.22
N ILE A 52 -0.03 -23.66 -8.52
CA ILE A 52 -0.53 -22.81 -9.60
C ILE A 52 -2.06 -22.72 -9.56
N ALA A 53 -2.76 -23.83 -9.38
CA ALA A 53 -4.23 -23.82 -9.30
C ALA A 53 -4.74 -23.04 -8.08
N HIS A 54 -4.08 -23.14 -6.93
CA HIS A 54 -4.36 -22.30 -5.76
C HIS A 54 -4.08 -20.83 -6.04
N PHE A 55 -2.97 -20.50 -6.70
CA PHE A 55 -2.63 -19.13 -7.08
C PHE A 55 -3.71 -18.51 -7.99
N GLN A 56 -4.14 -19.24 -9.03
CA GLN A 56 -5.18 -18.80 -9.96
C GLN A 56 -6.55 -18.61 -9.30
N THR A 57 -6.78 -19.24 -8.15
CA THR A 57 -8.00 -19.12 -7.36
C THR A 57 -7.83 -18.21 -6.15
N ALA A 58 -6.77 -17.40 -6.10
CA ALA A 58 -6.48 -16.46 -5.02
C ALA A 58 -6.30 -17.11 -3.63
N HIS A 59 -6.00 -18.42 -3.57
CA HIS A 59 -5.63 -19.13 -2.35
C HIS A 59 -4.10 -19.05 -2.13
N TRP A 60 -3.58 -17.84 -1.98
CA TRP A 60 -2.13 -17.59 -2.00
C TRP A 60 -1.38 -18.26 -0.85
N ALA A 61 -2.01 -18.43 0.32
CA ALA A 61 -1.36 -19.07 1.47
C ALA A 61 -1.15 -20.58 1.24
N GLU A 62 -2.12 -21.24 0.61
CA GLU A 62 -2.06 -22.64 0.21
C GLU A 62 -1.05 -22.84 -0.92
N ALA A 63 -1.03 -21.91 -1.89
CA ALA A 63 0.00 -21.90 -2.94
C ALA A 63 1.42 -21.82 -2.33
N THR A 64 1.67 -20.85 -1.42
CA THR A 64 2.93 -20.73 -0.66
C THR A 64 3.29 -22.06 0.01
N ARG A 65 2.35 -22.69 0.75
CA ARG A 65 2.63 -23.94 1.49
C ARG A 65 3.07 -25.08 0.57
N TRP A 66 2.48 -25.21 -0.62
CA TRP A 66 2.89 -26.23 -1.58
C TRP A 66 4.24 -25.90 -2.22
N LEU A 67 4.51 -24.63 -2.51
CA LEU A 67 5.80 -24.17 -3.06
C LEU A 67 6.94 -24.34 -2.07
N GLU A 68 6.74 -24.07 -0.79
CA GLU A 68 7.74 -24.34 0.25
C GLU A 68 8.11 -25.83 0.32
N GLN A 69 7.15 -26.74 0.10
CA GLN A 69 7.44 -28.18 0.03
C GLN A 69 8.25 -28.54 -1.21
N VAL A 70 7.99 -27.90 -2.36
CA VAL A 70 8.79 -28.07 -3.58
C VAL A 70 10.22 -27.60 -3.34
N LEU A 71 10.38 -26.41 -2.76
CA LEU A 71 11.69 -25.80 -2.50
C LEU A 71 12.49 -26.48 -1.38
N LYS A 72 11.84 -27.22 -0.47
CA LYS A 72 12.55 -28.10 0.48
C LYS A 72 13.28 -29.25 -0.22
N VAL A 73 12.74 -29.75 -1.34
CA VAL A 73 13.33 -30.86 -2.11
C VAL A 73 14.29 -30.32 -3.17
N ASN A 74 13.88 -29.27 -3.88
CA ASN A 74 14.69 -28.60 -4.89
C ASN A 74 14.75 -27.09 -4.60
N PRO A 75 15.70 -26.62 -3.77
CA PRO A 75 15.84 -25.21 -3.46
C PRO A 75 16.12 -24.33 -4.69
N GLY A 76 16.67 -24.89 -5.77
CA GLY A 76 17.04 -24.17 -6.99
C GLY A 76 15.94 -24.09 -8.06
N ASP A 77 14.72 -24.54 -7.77
CA ASP A 77 13.60 -24.45 -8.72
C ASP A 77 13.17 -22.98 -8.91
N SER A 78 13.70 -22.31 -9.93
CA SER A 78 13.45 -20.90 -10.22
C SER A 78 11.97 -20.60 -10.43
N ARG A 79 11.20 -21.52 -11.01
CA ARG A 79 9.76 -21.34 -11.24
C ARG A 79 8.99 -21.36 -9.93
N ALA A 80 9.33 -22.29 -9.02
CA ALA A 80 8.73 -22.36 -7.71
C ALA A 80 9.12 -21.15 -6.83
N GLN A 81 10.38 -20.73 -6.90
CA GLN A 81 10.86 -19.51 -6.22
C GLN A 81 10.12 -18.26 -6.72
N GLN A 82 9.97 -18.10 -8.05
CA GLN A 82 9.24 -16.99 -8.65
C GLN A 82 7.78 -16.97 -8.23
N LEU A 83 7.07 -18.10 -8.34
CA LEU A 83 5.67 -18.16 -7.94
C LEU A 83 5.49 -17.89 -6.44
N LEU A 84 6.42 -18.33 -5.61
CA LEU A 84 6.42 -18.06 -4.17
C LEU A 84 6.58 -16.56 -3.92
N ALA A 85 7.55 -15.89 -4.56
CA ALA A 85 7.77 -14.45 -4.44
C ALA A 85 6.51 -13.65 -4.82
N ILE A 86 5.83 -14.05 -5.89
CA ILE A 86 4.56 -13.43 -6.32
C ILE A 86 3.44 -13.71 -5.29
N CYS A 87 3.35 -14.92 -4.73
CA CYS A 87 2.37 -15.21 -3.67
C CYS A 87 2.59 -14.32 -2.44
N GLU A 88 3.84 -14.12 -2.01
CA GLU A 88 4.14 -13.22 -0.89
C GLU A 88 3.79 -11.76 -1.21
N LEU A 89 4.01 -11.32 -2.45
CA LEU A 89 3.59 -9.99 -2.92
C LEU A 89 2.05 -9.82 -2.80
N GLN A 90 1.28 -10.81 -3.27
CA GLN A 90 -0.19 -10.78 -3.22
C GLN A 90 -0.73 -10.83 -1.79
N ARG A 91 -0.01 -11.48 -0.87
CA ARG A 91 -0.35 -11.55 0.56
C ARG A 91 0.01 -10.29 1.33
N GLY A 92 0.61 -9.29 0.68
CA GLY A 92 1.09 -8.06 1.33
C GLY A 92 2.36 -8.26 2.15
N ARG A 93 3.03 -9.42 2.04
CA ARG A 93 4.30 -9.72 2.71
C ARG A 93 5.47 -9.17 1.90
N PHE A 94 5.51 -7.85 1.78
CA PHE A 94 6.38 -7.16 0.82
C PHE A 94 7.87 -7.34 1.12
N LYS A 95 8.26 -7.45 2.39
CA LYS A 95 9.67 -7.68 2.78
C LYS A 95 10.13 -9.07 2.36
N GLU A 96 9.30 -10.08 2.60
CA GLU A 96 9.53 -11.45 2.20
C GLU A 96 9.55 -11.60 0.68
N ALA A 97 8.62 -10.92 -0.01
CA ALA A 97 8.60 -10.87 -1.47
C ALA A 97 9.88 -10.25 -2.04
N ALA A 98 10.32 -9.10 -1.51
CA ALA A 98 11.56 -8.45 -1.94
C ALA A 98 12.78 -9.37 -1.75
N ALA A 99 12.92 -10.01 -0.58
CA ALA A 99 14.02 -10.94 -0.31
C ALA A 99 13.98 -12.20 -1.20
N ALA A 100 12.78 -12.64 -1.62
CA ALA A 100 12.64 -13.73 -2.58
C ALA A 100 13.04 -13.30 -4.00
N PHE A 101 12.66 -12.10 -4.42
CA PHE A 101 13.07 -11.54 -5.71
C PHE A 101 14.58 -11.23 -5.78
N ASP A 102 15.22 -10.82 -4.68
CA ASP A 102 16.68 -10.66 -4.61
C ASP A 102 17.42 -11.94 -5.07
N ARG A 103 16.87 -13.13 -4.77
CA ARG A 103 17.47 -14.43 -5.14
C ARG A 103 17.24 -14.81 -6.61
N LEU A 104 16.25 -14.18 -7.24
CA LEU A 104 15.88 -14.41 -8.64
C LEU A 104 16.57 -13.42 -9.58
N LEU A 105 17.23 -12.40 -9.04
CA LEU A 105 17.98 -11.41 -9.80
C LEU A 105 19.48 -11.78 -9.86
N PRO A 106 20.19 -11.44 -10.95
CA PRO A 106 19.68 -10.78 -12.15
C PRO A 106 18.84 -11.73 -13.03
N SER A 107 17.77 -11.21 -13.64
CA SER A 107 16.92 -11.93 -14.59
C SER A 107 16.50 -10.99 -15.72
N ASP A 108 16.27 -11.53 -16.91
CA ASP A 108 15.62 -10.83 -18.04
C ASP A 108 14.12 -11.16 -18.15
N ASP A 109 13.61 -12.04 -17.27
CA ASP A 109 12.18 -12.37 -17.23
C ASP A 109 11.37 -11.17 -16.74
N LEU A 110 10.50 -10.65 -17.61
CA LEU A 110 9.66 -9.48 -17.32
C LEU A 110 8.78 -9.67 -16.07
N SER A 111 8.28 -10.87 -15.81
CA SER A 111 7.47 -11.14 -14.62
C SER A 111 8.31 -11.06 -13.34
N VAL A 112 9.55 -11.56 -13.37
CA VAL A 112 10.50 -11.40 -12.26
C VAL A 112 10.84 -9.92 -12.06
N LEU A 113 11.17 -9.19 -13.12
CA LEU A 113 11.51 -7.77 -13.05
C LEU A 113 10.36 -6.93 -12.50
N THR A 114 9.15 -7.13 -13.02
CA THR A 114 7.95 -6.41 -12.59
C THR A 114 7.61 -6.73 -11.14
N GLY A 115 7.68 -8.01 -10.75
CA GLY A 115 7.45 -8.45 -9.38
C GLY A 115 8.45 -7.86 -8.40
N ALA A 116 9.75 -7.89 -8.74
CA ALA A 116 10.83 -7.33 -7.95
C ALA A 116 10.69 -5.81 -7.79
N ALA A 117 10.48 -5.08 -8.88
CA ALA A 117 10.30 -3.62 -8.87
C ALA A 117 9.09 -3.21 -8.02
N THR A 118 7.99 -3.94 -8.12
CA THR A 118 6.80 -3.73 -7.28
C THR A 118 7.09 -3.99 -5.80
N ALA A 119 7.76 -5.09 -5.48
CA ALA A 119 8.14 -5.42 -4.11
C ALA A 119 9.05 -4.34 -3.51
N TYR A 120 10.06 -3.90 -4.27
CA TYR A 120 11.00 -2.85 -3.87
C TYR A 120 10.30 -1.52 -3.61
N LEU A 121 9.37 -1.12 -4.48
CA LEU A 121 8.57 0.07 -4.29
C LEU A 121 7.76 0.00 -2.98
N LYS A 122 7.15 -1.16 -2.67
CA LYS A 122 6.34 -1.36 -1.45
C LYS A 122 7.15 -1.40 -0.16
N VAL A 123 8.44 -1.73 -0.21
CA VAL A 123 9.33 -1.73 0.97
C VAL A 123 10.20 -0.48 1.08
N GLY A 124 10.05 0.49 0.18
CA GLY A 124 10.82 1.73 0.18
C GLY A 124 12.22 1.63 -0.44
N ARG A 125 12.54 0.54 -1.15
CA ARG A 125 13.78 0.39 -1.94
C ARG A 125 13.63 1.13 -3.27
N HIS A 126 13.42 2.45 -3.19
CA HIS A 126 12.99 3.28 -4.30
C HIS A 126 14.00 3.32 -5.46
N GLN A 127 15.30 3.40 -5.17
CA GLN A 127 16.34 3.41 -6.20
C GLN A 127 16.36 2.11 -7.00
N GLU A 128 16.25 0.97 -6.32
CA GLU A 128 16.27 -0.34 -6.97
C GLU A 128 14.98 -0.57 -7.77
N ALA A 129 13.84 -0.10 -7.28
CA ALA A 129 12.59 -0.10 -8.03
C ALA A 129 12.71 0.74 -9.32
N ALA A 130 13.23 1.97 -9.23
CA ALA A 130 13.42 2.86 -10.38
C ALA A 130 14.31 2.21 -11.47
N ASN A 131 15.47 1.68 -11.07
CA ASN A 131 16.38 1.00 -12.00
C ASN A 131 15.71 -0.18 -12.74
N LEU A 132 14.87 -0.96 -12.04
CA LEU A 132 14.15 -2.07 -12.66
C LEU A 132 13.03 -1.60 -13.59
N PHE A 133 12.26 -0.56 -13.24
CA PHE A 133 11.24 0.00 -14.14
C PHE A 133 11.85 0.60 -15.41
N GLU A 134 12.98 1.30 -15.30
CA GLU A 134 13.71 1.82 -16.46
C GLU A 134 14.16 0.68 -17.38
N ARG A 135 14.69 -0.41 -16.81
CA ARG A 135 15.10 -1.59 -17.58
C ARG A 135 13.92 -2.28 -18.27
N ILE A 136 12.76 -2.38 -17.60
CA ILE A 136 11.52 -2.89 -18.20
C ILE A 136 11.12 -2.04 -19.41
N MET A 137 11.14 -0.71 -19.28
CA MET A 137 10.77 0.21 -20.36
C MET A 137 11.71 0.13 -21.57
N VAL A 138 13.01 -0.06 -21.35
CA VAL A 138 13.99 -0.22 -22.44
C VAL A 138 13.71 -1.47 -23.27
N ASN A 139 13.29 -2.57 -22.63
CA ASN A 139 13.12 -3.87 -23.29
C ASN A 139 11.74 -4.08 -23.91
N ASP A 140 10.68 -3.67 -23.21
CA ASP A 140 9.29 -3.99 -23.58
C ASP A 140 8.47 -2.77 -24.03
N GLY A 141 9.09 -1.59 -24.05
CA GLY A 141 8.49 -0.34 -24.47
C GLY A 141 7.83 0.46 -23.33
N GLU A 142 7.47 1.71 -23.62
CA GLU A 142 6.81 2.57 -22.64
C GLU A 142 5.37 2.10 -22.39
N SER A 143 5.02 1.82 -21.13
CA SER A 143 3.65 1.58 -20.66
C SER A 143 3.26 2.64 -19.63
N PRO A 144 2.01 3.14 -19.63
CA PRO A 144 1.56 4.13 -18.66
C PRO A 144 1.61 3.60 -17.22
N GLU A 145 1.37 2.30 -17.01
CA GLU A 145 1.49 1.66 -15.69
C GLU A 145 2.93 1.70 -15.19
N VAL A 146 3.90 1.36 -16.05
CA VAL A 146 5.32 1.38 -15.67
C VAL A 146 5.81 2.80 -15.43
N GLN A 147 5.40 3.77 -16.26
CA GLN A 147 5.68 5.20 -16.04
C GLN A 147 5.12 5.69 -14.71
N PHE A 148 3.89 5.29 -14.37
CA PHE A 148 3.29 5.63 -13.09
C PHE A 148 4.09 5.04 -11.91
N MET A 149 4.49 3.77 -11.98
CA MET A 149 5.27 3.13 -10.93
C MET A 149 6.69 3.70 -10.81
N LEU A 150 7.31 4.08 -11.94
CA LEU A 150 8.59 4.80 -11.97
C LEU A 150 8.46 6.17 -11.30
N GLY A 151 7.38 6.91 -11.59
CA GLY A 151 7.09 8.18 -10.94
C GLY A 151 6.93 8.04 -9.42
N MET A 152 6.26 6.97 -8.95
CA MET A 152 6.16 6.69 -7.51
C MET A 152 7.53 6.39 -6.89
N ALA A 153 8.41 5.66 -7.59
CA ALA A 153 9.76 5.39 -7.13
C ALA A 153 10.58 6.68 -7.04
N GLN A 154 10.53 7.53 -8.07
CA GLN A 154 11.23 8.83 -8.10
C GLN A 154 10.69 9.79 -7.04
N PHE A 155 9.37 9.80 -6.80
CA PHE A 155 8.78 10.57 -5.70
C PHE A 155 9.32 10.11 -4.34
N GLY A 156 9.42 8.79 -4.11
CA GLY A 156 10.04 8.24 -2.90
C GLY A 156 11.53 8.55 -2.74
N LEU A 157 12.24 8.78 -3.85
CA LEU A 157 13.62 9.30 -3.87
C LEU A 157 13.72 10.81 -3.65
N GLN A 158 12.58 11.52 -3.60
CA GLN A 158 12.51 12.99 -3.62
C GLN A 158 13.10 13.62 -4.89
N ASP A 159 13.25 12.85 -5.97
CA ASP A 159 13.56 13.37 -7.30
C ASP A 159 12.26 13.84 -7.96
N TYR A 160 11.75 14.96 -7.45
CA TYR A 160 10.50 15.56 -7.89
C TYR A 160 10.46 15.92 -9.38
N PRO A 161 11.55 16.46 -10.00
CA PRO A 161 11.58 16.66 -11.45
C PRO A 161 11.39 15.37 -12.24
N ALA A 162 12.08 14.28 -11.88
CA ALA A 162 11.92 13.01 -12.57
C ALA A 162 10.52 12.43 -12.35
N ALA A 163 10.03 12.45 -11.11
CA ALA A 163 8.71 11.95 -10.74
C ALA A 163 7.60 12.64 -11.54
N MET A 164 7.66 13.97 -11.63
CA MET A 164 6.72 14.77 -12.43
C MET A 164 6.72 14.35 -13.90
N ALA A 165 7.91 14.18 -14.51
CA ALA A 165 8.02 13.77 -15.90
C ALA A 165 7.41 12.38 -16.14
N ALA A 166 7.66 11.42 -15.24
CA ALA A 166 7.10 10.08 -15.32
C ALA A 166 5.57 10.06 -15.14
N PHE A 167 5.03 10.80 -14.17
CA PHE A 167 3.57 10.93 -14.00
C PHE A 167 2.90 11.59 -15.21
N GLN A 168 3.50 12.65 -15.77
CA GLN A 168 2.98 13.29 -16.98
C GLN A 168 2.96 12.34 -18.18
N LYS A 169 4.01 11.52 -18.36
CA LYS A 169 4.02 10.47 -19.40
C LYS A 169 2.92 9.44 -19.20
N SER A 170 2.69 8.98 -17.97
CA SER A 170 1.57 8.09 -17.65
C SER A 170 0.22 8.73 -18.01
N LEU A 171 0.02 9.99 -17.61
CA LEU A 171 -1.22 10.74 -17.83
C LEU A 171 -1.48 11.05 -19.30
N ALA A 172 -0.44 11.13 -20.14
CA ALA A 172 -0.60 11.31 -21.59
C ALA A 172 -1.39 10.16 -22.24
N SER A 173 -1.31 8.93 -21.70
CA SER A 173 -2.11 7.78 -22.16
C SER A 173 -3.36 7.54 -21.33
N LYS A 174 -3.32 7.83 -20.02
CA LYS A 174 -4.44 7.64 -19.08
C LYS A 174 -4.77 8.95 -18.36
N PRO A 175 -5.45 9.90 -19.03
CA PRO A 175 -5.66 11.25 -18.51
C PRO A 175 -6.66 11.34 -17.35
N ASP A 176 -7.32 10.24 -17.00
CA ASP A 176 -8.30 10.15 -15.90
C ASP A 176 -7.78 9.32 -14.71
N ASN A 177 -6.50 8.96 -14.69
CA ASN A 177 -5.90 8.22 -13.57
C ASN A 177 -5.80 9.11 -12.32
N ALA A 178 -6.73 8.93 -11.39
CA ALA A 178 -6.81 9.72 -10.16
C ALA A 178 -5.57 9.57 -9.25
N GLU A 179 -4.97 8.38 -9.20
CA GLU A 179 -3.75 8.13 -8.40
C GLU A 179 -2.54 8.86 -9.01
N ALA A 180 -2.42 8.88 -10.34
CA ALA A 180 -1.35 9.63 -11.02
C ALA A 180 -1.50 11.14 -10.82
N HIS A 181 -2.71 11.69 -10.92
CA HIS A 181 -2.97 13.09 -10.58
C HIS A 181 -2.73 13.39 -9.08
N PHE A 182 -3.02 12.44 -8.19
CA PHE A 182 -2.71 12.58 -6.77
C PHE A 182 -1.21 12.77 -6.52
N TYR A 183 -0.38 11.87 -7.05
CA TYR A 183 1.07 11.97 -6.88
C TYR A 183 1.70 13.13 -7.65
N LEU A 184 1.16 13.51 -8.81
CA LEU A 184 1.61 14.73 -9.49
C LEU A 184 1.31 15.98 -8.65
N GLY A 185 0.12 16.05 -8.05
CA GLY A 185 -0.22 17.11 -7.11
C GLY A 185 0.65 17.09 -5.85
N ALA A 186 0.97 15.91 -5.31
CA ALA A 186 1.89 15.77 -4.18
C ALA A 186 3.32 16.23 -4.55
N THR A 187 3.79 15.89 -5.75
CA THR A 187 5.09 16.35 -6.28
C THR A 187 5.14 17.88 -6.33
N HIS A 188 4.10 18.54 -6.85
CA HIS A 188 4.01 19.99 -6.85
C HIS A 188 3.97 20.59 -5.44
N TYR A 189 3.24 19.96 -4.53
CA TYR A 189 3.16 20.39 -3.13
C TYR A 189 4.52 20.36 -2.43
N GLU A 190 5.29 19.28 -2.58
CA GLU A 190 6.64 19.16 -2.03
C GLU A 190 7.63 20.18 -2.62
N GLN A 191 7.40 20.62 -3.85
CA GLN A 191 8.16 21.71 -4.49
C GLN A 191 7.68 23.12 -4.08
N GLY A 192 6.63 23.23 -3.24
CA GLY A 192 6.04 24.49 -2.80
C GLY A 192 5.06 25.13 -3.80
N ASP A 193 4.79 24.48 -4.94
CA ASP A 193 3.80 24.93 -5.92
C ASP A 193 2.39 24.47 -5.54
N HIS A 194 1.83 25.14 -4.53
CA HIS A 194 0.50 24.82 -4.01
C HIS A 194 -0.62 25.02 -5.04
N GLU A 195 -0.46 25.95 -5.99
CA GLU A 195 -1.49 26.20 -7.02
C GLU A 195 -1.57 25.04 -8.01
N SER A 196 -0.43 24.51 -8.45
CA SER A 196 -0.40 23.30 -9.28
C SER A 196 -0.90 22.09 -8.52
N ALA A 197 -0.53 21.93 -7.24
CA ALA A 197 -1.06 20.86 -6.39
C ALA A 197 -2.59 20.85 -6.31
N LEU A 198 -3.20 22.03 -6.08
CA LEU A 198 -4.65 22.18 -6.06
C LEU A 198 -5.30 21.81 -7.39
N ARG A 199 -4.71 22.21 -8.53
CA ARG A 199 -5.24 21.86 -9.85
C ARG A 199 -5.26 20.36 -10.06
N GLU A 200 -4.15 19.68 -9.80
CA GLU A 200 -4.03 18.24 -9.99
C GLU A 200 -4.95 17.45 -9.05
N TRP A 201 -5.02 17.83 -7.77
CA TRP A 201 -5.94 17.17 -6.83
C TRP A 201 -7.42 17.43 -7.16
N ARG A 202 -7.78 18.59 -7.72
CA ARG A 202 -9.15 18.81 -8.25
C ARG A 202 -9.45 17.87 -9.41
N VAL A 203 -8.50 17.63 -10.32
CA VAL A 203 -8.68 16.66 -11.41
C VAL A 203 -8.83 15.24 -10.85
N ALA A 204 -7.98 14.84 -9.89
CA ALA A 204 -8.07 13.53 -9.26
C ALA A 204 -9.43 13.30 -8.57
N VAL A 205 -9.94 14.29 -7.81
CA VAL A 205 -11.25 14.21 -7.14
C VAL A 205 -12.40 14.19 -8.16
N LYS A 206 -12.27 14.86 -9.31
CA LYS A 206 -13.26 14.81 -10.38
C LYS A 206 -13.29 13.43 -11.06
N ALA A 207 -12.11 12.86 -11.33
CA ALA A 207 -11.98 11.56 -11.97
C ALA A 207 -12.49 10.43 -11.06
N GLU A 208 -12.08 10.43 -9.79
CA GLU A 208 -12.57 9.48 -8.79
C GLU A 208 -13.04 10.20 -7.53
N PRO A 209 -14.34 10.48 -7.40
CA PRO A 209 -14.89 11.22 -6.26
C PRO A 209 -14.68 10.52 -4.91
N ARG A 210 -14.41 9.21 -4.88
CA ARG A 210 -14.15 8.45 -3.65
C ARG A 210 -12.66 8.08 -3.49
N HIS A 211 -11.77 8.77 -4.18
CA HIS A 211 -10.33 8.65 -3.95
C HIS A 211 -9.91 9.41 -2.69
N PHE A 212 -9.81 8.68 -1.56
CA PHE A 212 -9.56 9.27 -0.24
C PHE A 212 -8.35 10.21 -0.20
N PRO A 213 -7.15 9.81 -0.69
CA PRO A 213 -5.96 10.66 -0.61
C PRO A 213 -6.15 12.03 -1.27
N SER A 214 -6.75 12.09 -2.47
CA SER A 214 -7.00 13.35 -3.17
C SER A 214 -8.06 14.21 -2.49
N VAL A 215 -9.17 13.61 -2.03
CA VAL A 215 -10.23 14.35 -1.33
C VAL A 215 -9.70 14.97 -0.04
N PHE A 216 -8.92 14.19 0.72
CA PHE A 216 -8.31 14.65 1.95
C PHE A 216 -7.25 15.74 1.68
N ALA A 217 -6.29 15.50 0.80
CA ALA A 217 -5.22 16.45 0.49
C ALA A 217 -5.75 17.79 -0.04
N LEU A 218 -6.74 17.74 -0.95
CA LEU A 218 -7.41 18.94 -1.45
C LEU A 218 -8.12 19.71 -0.32
N GLY A 219 -8.87 19.00 0.53
CA GLY A 219 -9.56 19.60 1.67
C GLY A 219 -8.61 20.27 2.67
N VAL A 220 -7.49 19.61 2.98
CA VAL A 220 -6.45 20.15 3.89
C VAL A 220 -5.81 21.40 3.32
N LEU A 221 -5.35 21.36 2.06
CA LEU A 221 -4.66 22.51 1.45
C LEU A 221 -5.57 23.72 1.31
N LEU A 222 -6.83 23.53 0.89
CA LEU A 222 -7.84 24.59 0.87
C LEU A 222 -8.09 25.17 2.27
N GLY A 223 -8.16 24.31 3.29
CA GLY A 223 -8.30 24.71 4.69
C GLY A 223 -7.12 25.56 5.16
N HIS A 224 -5.89 25.16 4.83
CA HIS A 224 -4.68 25.92 5.14
C HIS A 224 -4.66 27.30 4.47
N GLN A 225 -5.21 27.43 3.26
CA GLN A 225 -5.35 28.69 2.54
C GLN A 225 -6.56 29.54 2.98
N GLY A 226 -7.33 29.09 3.98
CA GLY A 226 -8.52 29.81 4.46
C GLY A 226 -9.77 29.66 3.59
N GLN A 227 -9.74 28.80 2.58
CA GLN A 227 -10.86 28.53 1.67
C GLN A 227 -11.87 27.55 2.31
N TYR A 228 -12.36 27.89 3.50
CA TYR A 228 -13.16 26.98 4.34
C TYR A 228 -14.48 26.52 3.71
N ARG A 229 -15.07 27.35 2.83
CA ARG A 229 -16.31 27.02 2.11
C ARG A 229 -16.14 25.79 1.20
N GLU A 230 -14.99 25.64 0.57
CA GLU A 230 -14.67 24.47 -0.27
C GLU A 230 -14.05 23.33 0.56
N ALA A 231 -13.22 23.65 1.55
CA ALA A 231 -12.50 22.67 2.35
C ALA A 231 -13.42 21.76 3.20
N LYS A 232 -14.38 22.34 3.91
CA LYS A 232 -15.27 21.59 4.82
C LYS A 232 -16.05 20.46 4.16
N PRO A 233 -16.76 20.65 3.03
CA PRO A 233 -17.50 19.54 2.41
C PRO A 233 -16.56 18.42 1.94
N LEU A 234 -15.34 18.73 1.50
CA LEU A 234 -14.33 17.73 1.14
C LEU A 234 -13.86 16.93 2.37
N LEU A 235 -13.53 17.62 3.46
CA LEU A 235 -13.10 16.96 4.70
C LEU A 235 -14.24 16.18 5.37
N ALA A 236 -15.48 16.68 5.32
CA ALA A 236 -16.66 15.94 5.76
C ALA A 236 -16.85 14.67 4.93
N LYS A 237 -16.67 14.74 3.60
CA LYS A 237 -16.69 13.58 2.73
C LYS A 237 -15.56 12.59 3.08
N ALA A 238 -14.33 13.06 3.29
CA ALA A 238 -13.23 12.22 3.75
C ALA A 238 -13.55 11.52 5.08
N ALA A 239 -14.21 12.21 6.02
CA ALA A 239 -14.62 11.64 7.31
C ALA A 239 -15.70 10.55 7.15
N THR A 240 -16.60 10.66 6.16
CA THR A 240 -17.56 9.59 5.85
C THR A 240 -16.88 8.38 5.21
N MET A 241 -15.81 8.58 4.45
CA MET A 241 -15.08 7.53 3.75
C MET A 241 -14.19 6.73 4.70
N ARG A 242 -13.55 7.41 5.66
CA ARG A 242 -12.74 6.80 6.73
C ARG A 242 -13.08 7.43 8.08
N PRO A 243 -14.11 6.92 8.78
CA PRO A 243 -14.53 7.44 10.09
C PRO A 243 -13.47 7.29 11.20
N ASP A 244 -12.51 6.39 11.00
CA ASP A 244 -11.39 6.09 11.88
C ASP A 244 -10.13 6.93 11.61
N HIS A 245 -10.14 7.81 10.60
CA HIS A 245 -9.00 8.65 10.27
C HIS A 245 -8.94 9.89 11.16
N ALA A 246 -8.06 9.84 12.17
CA ALA A 246 -7.91 10.90 13.18
C ALA A 246 -7.62 12.28 12.58
N ASP A 247 -6.75 12.35 11.56
CA ASP A 247 -6.32 13.61 10.97
C ASP A 247 -7.47 14.32 10.26
N THR A 248 -8.43 13.59 9.68
CA THR A 248 -9.60 14.25 9.07
C THR A 248 -10.47 14.95 10.12
N GLN A 249 -10.64 14.34 11.29
CA GLN A 249 -11.34 14.98 12.40
C GLN A 249 -10.53 16.17 12.96
N PHE A 250 -9.21 16.02 13.04
CA PHE A 250 -8.34 17.10 13.48
C PHE A 250 -8.45 18.32 12.56
N GLU A 251 -8.44 18.13 11.24
CA GLU A 251 -8.51 19.20 10.25
C GLU A 251 -9.87 19.92 10.25
N LEU A 252 -10.98 19.18 10.41
CA LEU A 252 -12.30 19.79 10.62
C LEU A 252 -12.32 20.62 11.92
N GLY A 253 -11.68 20.12 12.99
CA GLY A 253 -11.51 20.84 14.24
C GLY A 253 -10.67 22.11 14.11
N CYS A 254 -9.57 22.05 13.34
CA CYS A 254 -8.72 23.19 13.02
C CYS A 254 -9.50 24.29 12.30
N ILE A 255 -10.27 23.93 11.26
CA ILE A 255 -11.09 24.88 10.51
C ILE A 255 -12.13 25.52 11.43
N ALA A 256 -12.89 24.71 12.20
CA ALA A 256 -13.90 25.21 13.11
C ALA A 256 -13.31 26.14 14.20
N TYR A 257 -12.11 25.84 14.71
CA TYR A 257 -11.42 26.70 15.66
C TYR A 257 -11.03 28.05 15.03
N ARG A 258 -10.56 28.05 13.78
CA ARG A 258 -10.17 29.27 13.05
C ARG A 258 -11.36 30.16 12.68
N GLU A 259 -12.53 29.58 12.49
CA GLU A 259 -13.80 30.32 12.33
C GLU A 259 -14.44 30.71 13.66
N GLU A 260 -13.75 30.47 14.79
CA GLU A 260 -14.22 30.76 16.14
C GLU A 260 -15.49 29.98 16.56
N ASN A 261 -15.84 28.93 15.81
CA ASN A 261 -16.89 27.99 16.18
C ASN A 261 -16.33 26.93 17.13
N TYR A 262 -16.03 27.36 18.35
CA TYR A 262 -15.36 26.53 19.36
C TYR A 262 -16.20 25.31 19.79
N ARG A 263 -17.53 25.36 19.63
CA ARG A 263 -18.40 24.21 19.94
C ARG A 263 -18.21 23.07 18.93
N ASP A 264 -18.19 23.39 17.64
CA ASP A 264 -17.94 22.37 16.61
C ASP A 264 -16.48 21.91 16.64
N ALA A 265 -15.53 22.83 16.88
CA ALA A 265 -14.13 22.49 17.06
C ALA A 265 -13.92 21.46 18.17
N LEU A 266 -14.62 21.64 19.31
CA LEU A 266 -14.57 20.71 20.43
C LEU A 266 -15.04 19.30 20.02
N VAL A 267 -16.15 19.19 19.30
CA VAL A 267 -16.68 17.88 18.85
C VAL A 267 -15.67 17.14 17.99
N HIS A 268 -15.13 17.82 16.98
CA HIS A 268 -14.15 17.25 16.07
C HIS A 268 -12.82 16.91 16.75
N LEU A 269 -12.31 17.77 17.63
CA LEU A 269 -11.06 17.54 18.35
C LEU A 269 -11.17 16.43 19.40
N MET A 270 -12.32 16.28 20.05
CA MET A 270 -12.57 15.13 20.91
C MET A 270 -12.61 13.82 20.10
N ALA A 271 -13.24 13.82 18.93
CA ALA A 271 -13.23 12.66 18.03
C ALA A 271 -11.81 12.32 17.56
N ALA A 272 -11.04 13.31 17.13
CA ALA A 272 -9.63 13.14 16.76
C ALA A 272 -8.79 12.58 17.91
N GLY A 273 -8.96 13.11 19.13
CA GLY A 273 -8.21 12.66 20.31
C GLY A 273 -8.61 11.26 20.81
N LYS A 274 -9.84 10.82 20.51
CA LYS A 274 -10.26 9.43 20.74
C LYS A 274 -9.61 8.47 19.73
N LEU A 275 -9.52 8.88 18.47
CA LEU A 275 -8.92 8.08 17.39
C LEU A 275 -7.40 8.02 17.50
N ASN A 276 -6.75 9.12 17.87
CA ASN A 276 -5.31 9.17 18.12
C ASN A 276 -5.01 9.82 19.50
N PRO A 277 -5.01 9.02 20.58
CA PRO A 277 -4.72 9.49 21.93
C PRO A 277 -3.32 10.08 22.15
N GLN A 278 -2.38 9.81 21.24
CA GLN A 278 -0.98 10.23 21.32
C GLN A 278 -0.72 11.51 20.51
N SER A 279 -1.74 12.09 19.87
CA SER A 279 -1.58 13.33 19.10
C SER A 279 -1.40 14.54 20.02
N LYS A 280 -0.18 15.08 20.02
CA LYS A 280 0.22 16.30 20.73
C LYS A 280 -0.57 17.51 20.25
N ASN A 281 -0.67 17.64 18.92
CA ASN A 281 -1.33 18.75 18.24
C ASN A 281 -2.83 18.75 18.56
N THR A 282 -3.46 17.57 18.54
CA THR A 282 -4.88 17.43 18.92
C THR A 282 -5.10 17.80 20.37
N SER A 283 -4.28 17.28 21.29
CA SER A 283 -4.39 17.60 22.73
C SER A 283 -4.19 19.10 23.00
N PHE A 284 -3.22 19.73 22.32
CA PHE A 284 -2.96 21.16 22.45
C PHE A 284 -4.13 22.01 21.93
N LEU A 285 -4.64 21.71 20.73
CA LEU A 285 -5.73 22.48 20.14
C LEU A 285 -7.05 22.25 20.88
N LEU A 286 -7.28 21.04 21.39
CA LEU A 286 -8.41 20.72 22.27
C LEU A 286 -8.34 21.55 23.56
N ALA A 287 -7.17 21.64 24.19
CA ALA A 287 -6.97 22.48 25.37
C ALA A 287 -7.27 23.96 25.10
N ARG A 288 -6.77 24.51 23.98
CA ARG A 288 -7.08 25.86 23.52
C ARG A 288 -8.58 26.07 23.29
N THR A 289 -9.24 25.11 22.66
CA THR A 289 -10.68 25.15 22.40
C THR A 289 -11.49 25.15 23.70
N LEU A 290 -11.12 24.29 24.66
CA LEU A 290 -11.74 24.24 25.99
C LEU A 290 -11.54 25.55 26.76
N GLN A 291 -10.36 26.17 26.67
CA GLN A 291 -10.09 27.48 27.26
C GLN A 291 -10.99 28.57 26.67
N ARG A 292 -11.15 28.61 25.34
CA ARG A 292 -12.06 29.54 24.66
C ARG A 292 -13.53 29.36 25.06
N LEU A 293 -13.90 28.13 25.47
CA LEU A 293 -15.23 27.80 26.00
C LEU A 293 -15.38 27.99 27.52
N GLY A 294 -14.34 28.46 28.22
CA GLY A 294 -14.34 28.66 29.68
C GLY A 294 -14.25 27.36 30.50
N ARG A 295 -13.89 26.23 29.88
CA ARG A 295 -13.76 24.91 30.52
C ARG A 295 -12.34 24.72 31.08
N GLU A 296 -11.95 25.57 32.02
CA GLU A 296 -10.56 25.72 32.48
C GLU A 296 -9.94 24.44 33.05
N ARG A 297 -10.69 23.67 33.86
CA ARG A 297 -10.17 22.42 34.45
C ARG A 297 -9.81 21.39 33.39
N GLU A 298 -10.65 21.28 32.36
CA GLU A 298 -10.46 20.33 31.26
C GLU A 298 -9.34 20.80 30.32
N ALA A 299 -9.28 22.11 30.05
CA ALA A 299 -8.18 22.72 29.31
C ALA A 299 -6.81 22.42 29.96
N GLN A 300 -6.70 22.58 31.29
CA GLN A 300 -5.47 22.26 32.03
C GLN A 300 -5.10 20.78 31.96
N ALA A 301 -6.08 19.87 31.96
CA ALA A 301 -5.83 18.44 31.81
C ALA A 301 -5.24 18.13 30.43
N GLU A 302 -5.82 18.69 29.36
CA GLU A 302 -5.35 18.48 27.99
C GLU A 302 -3.99 19.18 27.72
N PHE A 303 -3.71 20.34 28.33
CA PHE A 303 -2.37 20.94 28.27
C PHE A 303 -1.32 20.06 28.95
N ARG A 304 -1.63 19.49 30.12
CA ARG A 304 -0.72 18.55 30.80
C ARG A 304 -0.46 17.32 29.94
N ARG A 305 -1.52 16.77 29.32
CA ARG A 305 -1.41 15.65 28.39
C ARG A 305 -0.51 15.97 27.21
N SER A 306 -0.80 17.06 26.49
CA SER A 306 0.02 17.52 25.36
C SER A 306 1.50 17.65 25.74
N ARG A 307 1.81 18.24 26.90
CA ARG A 307 3.19 18.37 27.40
C ARG A 307 3.84 17.04 27.78
N GLY A 308 3.11 16.12 28.41
CA GLY A 308 3.63 14.79 28.73
C GLY A 308 4.08 14.05 27.47
N LEU A 309 3.28 14.13 26.41
CA LEU A 309 3.61 13.56 25.10
C LEU A 309 4.85 14.21 24.45
N TYR A 310 5.13 15.50 24.72
CA TYR A 310 6.39 16.13 24.28
C TYR A 310 7.63 15.56 24.98
N GLN A 311 7.49 15.11 26.23
CA GLN A 311 8.61 14.61 27.04
C GLN A 311 8.92 13.13 26.74
N GLU A 312 7.91 12.33 26.38
CA GLU A 312 8.07 10.89 26.04
C GLU A 312 8.76 10.65 24.67
N ASP A 313 8.75 11.62 23.75
CA ASP A 313 9.43 11.52 22.44
C ASP A 313 10.93 11.82 22.49
N MET A 314 11.49 12.04 23.68
CA MET A 314 12.94 12.03 23.90
C MET A 314 13.30 10.61 24.37
N PRO A 315 13.87 9.73 23.53
CA PRO A 315 14.50 8.52 24.06
C PRO A 315 15.58 8.96 25.04
N ASP A 316 15.59 8.37 26.24
CA ASP A 316 16.52 8.62 27.35
C ASP A 316 17.96 8.96 26.90
N LEU A 317 18.22 10.26 26.73
CA LEU A 317 19.58 10.82 26.67
C LEU A 317 20.00 11.41 28.03
N LEU A 318 19.17 11.26 29.07
CA LEU A 318 19.48 11.71 30.43
C LEU A 318 20.05 10.63 31.35
N ASP A 319 20.44 9.47 30.82
CA ASP A 319 21.14 8.41 31.57
C ASP A 319 22.65 8.28 31.23
N ARG A 320 23.27 9.32 30.65
CA ARG A 320 24.74 9.38 30.46
C ARG A 320 25.45 10.58 31.08
N ALA A 321 24.81 11.32 31.98
CA ALA A 321 25.49 12.38 32.74
C ALA A 321 25.87 12.00 34.18
N PHE A 322 25.44 10.85 34.71
CA PHE A 322 25.72 10.48 36.10
C PHE A 322 26.00 8.99 36.33
N THR A 323 26.93 8.38 35.59
CA THR A 323 27.68 7.19 36.07
C THR A 323 29.00 7.02 35.33
N SER A 324 30.06 7.67 35.81
CA SER A 324 31.32 7.01 36.20
C SER A 324 32.34 8.06 36.61
N LYS A 325 32.96 7.81 37.76
CA LYS A 325 34.02 8.56 38.46
C LYS A 325 35.14 9.09 37.57
#